data_AF-A0A1H7A9F0-F1
#
_entry.id   AF-A0A1H7A9F0-F1
#
_cell.length_a   1.000
_cell.length_b   1.000
_cell.length_c   1.000
_cell.angle_alpha   90.00
_cell.angle_beta   90.00
_cell.angle_gamma   90.00
#
_symmetry.space_group_name_H-M   'P 1'
#
loop_
_entity.id
_entity.type
_entity.pdbx_description
1 polymer ?
#
loop_
_entity_poly.entity_id
_entity_poly.type
_entity_poly.pdbx_seq_one_letter_code
_entity_poly.pdbx_strand_id
1 'polypeptide(L)'
;MTEANRTGNWYGQSDAGPTPLASLAITADNSLATPPNPPTTLNSPLVDQVTIGQAQYSLASGQLLVVASSSDQTTPPGLSASVATSGAVLGPLSGTEALKTLNTVVGPIPPARVTVISANGGSDTEEVLILP
;
A
#
# COMPACT_ATOMS: atom_id res chain seq x y z
N MET A 1 9.20 -9.29 29.96
CA MET A 1 9.08 -8.02 30.72
C MET A 1 10.43 -7.82 31.41
N THR A 2 11.19 -6.81 31.00
CA THR A 2 12.55 -6.56 31.52
C THR A 2 12.60 -5.12 31.99
N GLU A 3 13.22 -4.87 33.13
CA GLU A 3 13.34 -3.53 33.69
C GLU A 3 14.21 -2.65 32.79
N ALA A 4 13.73 -1.44 32.44
CA ALA A 4 14.36 -0.61 31.41
C ALA A 4 15.65 0.09 31.88
N ASN A 5 15.75 0.47 33.16
CA ASN A 5 16.82 1.36 33.63
C ASN A 5 17.09 1.30 35.15
N ARG A 6 16.62 0.28 35.88
CA ARG A 6 16.77 0.19 37.35
C ARG A 6 16.09 1.29 38.17
N THR A 7 15.19 2.09 37.57
CA THR A 7 14.42 3.12 38.29
C THR A 7 12.99 2.69 38.60
N GLY A 8 12.66 1.39 38.49
CA GLY A 8 11.30 0.90 38.71
C GLY A 8 10.31 1.19 37.57
N ASN A 9 10.78 1.61 36.39
CA ASN A 9 9.95 1.74 35.20
C ASN A 9 9.91 0.40 34.45
N TRP A 10 8.72 -0.20 34.38
CA TRP A 10 8.46 -1.46 33.69
C TRP A 10 7.66 -1.19 32.41
N TYR A 11 8.28 -1.42 31.26
CA TYR A 11 7.59 -1.38 29.97
C TYR A 11 7.40 -2.83 29.50
N GLY A 12 6.14 -3.24 29.37
CA GLY A 12 5.78 -4.49 28.70
C GLY A 12 5.45 -4.19 27.25
N GLN A 13 6.43 -4.18 26.36
CA GLN A 13 6.15 -4.28 24.93
C GLN A 13 5.96 -5.76 24.62
N SER A 14 4.79 -6.13 24.09
CA SER A 14 4.60 -7.47 23.54
C SER A 14 5.38 -7.57 22.24
N ASP A 15 6.22 -8.59 22.09
CA ASP A 15 6.84 -8.94 20.79
C ASP A 15 5.81 -9.47 19.78
N ALA A 16 4.54 -9.61 20.20
CA ALA A 16 3.44 -10.03 19.35
C ALA A 16 3.14 -8.94 18.31
N GLY A 17 3.62 -9.14 17.08
CA GLY A 17 3.06 -8.50 15.89
C GLY A 17 1.74 -9.18 15.57
N PRO A 18 0.57 -8.55 15.81
CA PRO A 18 -0.69 -9.18 15.44
C PRO A 18 -0.73 -9.36 13.92
N THR A 19 -0.90 -10.60 13.45
CA THR A 19 -1.19 -10.84 12.03
C THR A 19 -2.57 -10.25 11.72
N PRO A 20 -2.69 -9.26 10.82
CA PRO A 20 -3.99 -8.73 10.43
C PRO A 20 -4.88 -9.84 9.86
N LEU A 21 -6.19 -9.76 10.12
CA LEU A 21 -7.15 -10.66 9.49
C LEU A 21 -7.13 -10.41 7.98
N ALA A 22 -7.20 -11.47 7.16
CA ALA A 22 -7.24 -11.32 5.70
C ALA A 22 -8.56 -10.67 5.21
N SER A 23 -9.61 -10.70 6.03
CA SER A 23 -10.92 -10.11 5.70
C SER A 23 -11.69 -9.66 6.93
N LEU A 24 -12.56 -8.67 6.73
CA LEU A 24 -13.56 -8.19 7.67
C LEU A 24 -14.92 -8.79 7.30
N ALA A 25 -15.57 -9.46 8.25
CA ALA A 25 -16.95 -9.92 8.10
C ALA A 25 -17.90 -8.91 8.76
N ILE A 26 -18.87 -8.42 7.99
CA ILE A 26 -19.90 -7.49 8.44
C ILE A 26 -21.23 -8.23 8.39
N THR A 27 -21.85 -8.44 9.56
CA THR A 27 -23.17 -9.09 9.66
C THR A 27 -24.24 -8.05 9.96
N ALA A 28 -25.22 -7.92 9.08
CA ALA A 28 -26.44 -7.18 9.33
C ALA A 28 -27.50 -8.14 9.87
N ASP A 29 -27.91 -7.95 11.13
CA ASP A 29 -28.96 -8.73 11.78
C ASP A 29 -30.18 -7.84 12.03
N ASN A 30 -31.27 -8.11 11.30
CA ASN A 30 -32.56 -7.46 11.47
C ASN A 30 -33.65 -8.48 11.85
N SER A 31 -33.27 -9.59 12.45
CA SER A 31 -34.15 -10.71 12.79
C SER A 31 -35.29 -10.30 13.75
N LEU A 32 -35.10 -9.24 14.54
CA LEU A 32 -36.07 -8.74 15.52
C LEU A 32 -37.11 -7.76 14.94
N ALA A 33 -36.92 -7.20 13.74
CA ALA A 33 -37.81 -6.17 13.20
C ALA A 33 -39.07 -6.75 12.53
N THR A 34 -38.93 -7.82 11.73
CA THR A 34 -40.04 -8.52 11.04
C THR A 34 -39.62 -9.90 10.53
N PRO A 35 -40.04 -11.03 11.12
CA PRO A 35 -39.64 -12.35 10.65
C PRO A 35 -40.28 -12.75 9.29
N PRO A 36 -39.56 -13.49 8.40
CA PRO A 36 -38.18 -13.94 8.55
C PRO A 36 -37.18 -12.98 7.89
N ASN A 37 -36.36 -12.30 8.70
CA ASN A 37 -35.20 -11.53 8.27
C ASN A 37 -33.92 -12.20 8.79
N PRO A 38 -33.45 -13.31 8.17
CA PRO A 38 -32.24 -13.97 8.62
C PRO A 38 -31.02 -13.02 8.50
N PRO A 39 -30.02 -13.12 9.40
CA PRO A 39 -28.82 -12.31 9.31
C PRO A 39 -28.09 -12.49 7.97
N THR A 40 -27.59 -11.40 7.41
CA THR A 40 -26.80 -11.41 6.17
C THR A 40 -25.37 -11.00 6.47
N THR A 41 -24.40 -11.78 6.00
CA THR A 41 -22.97 -11.49 6.20
C THR A 41 -22.30 -11.15 4.88
N LEU A 42 -21.53 -10.05 4.86
CA LEU A 42 -20.67 -9.65 3.78
C LEU A 42 -19.21 -9.74 4.22
N ASN A 43 -18.39 -10.45 3.46
CA ASN A 43 -16.95 -10.53 3.68
C ASN A 43 -16.25 -9.51 2.77
N SER A 44 -15.41 -8.66 3.35
CA SER A 44 -14.58 -7.69 2.64
C SER A 44 -13.10 -8.02 2.87
N PRO A 45 -12.29 -8.25 1.84
CA PRO A 45 -10.85 -8.42 2.02
C PRO A 45 -10.23 -7.13 2.60
N LEU A 46 -9.25 -7.27 3.48
CA LEU A 46 -8.40 -6.16 3.85
C LEU A 46 -7.31 -6.03 2.78
N VAL A 47 -7.21 -4.84 2.20
CA VAL A 47 -6.18 -4.49 1.23
C VAL A 47 -5.40 -3.30 1.76
N ASP A 48 -4.18 -3.12 1.27
CA ASP A 48 -3.39 -1.98 1.68
C ASP A 48 -3.94 -0.68 1.08
N GLN A 49 -3.71 0.43 1.78
CA GLN A 49 -3.78 1.73 1.15
C GLN A 49 -2.40 2.07 0.58
N VAL A 50 -2.33 2.19 -0.75
CA VAL A 50 -1.15 2.69 -1.44
C VAL A 50 -1.30 4.20 -1.66
N THR A 51 -0.20 4.94 -1.59
CA THR A 51 -0.18 6.37 -1.89
C THR A 51 1.08 6.72 -2.67
N ILE A 52 0.94 7.27 -3.87
CA ILE A 52 2.02 7.80 -4.68
C ILE A 52 2.25 9.24 -4.28
N GLY A 53 3.38 9.52 -3.62
CA GLY A 53 3.77 10.88 -3.25
C GLY A 53 4.46 11.64 -4.37
N GLN A 54 5.06 10.91 -5.32
CA GLN A 54 5.80 11.50 -6.43
C GLN A 54 5.77 10.59 -7.66
N ALA A 55 5.45 11.18 -8.81
CA ALA A 55 5.62 10.56 -10.12
C ALA A 55 6.17 11.65 -11.07
N GLN A 56 7.46 11.57 -11.40
CA GLN A 56 8.16 12.61 -12.15
C GLN A 56 9.02 12.02 -13.25
N TYR A 57 8.92 12.57 -14.46
CA TYR A 57 9.74 12.19 -15.59
C TYR A 57 10.66 13.35 -16.00
N SER A 58 11.95 13.09 -16.15
CA SER A 58 12.93 14.08 -16.60
C SER A 58 13.16 13.95 -18.11
N LEU A 59 12.86 15.02 -18.86
CA LEU A 59 13.13 15.09 -20.31
C LEU A 59 14.64 15.02 -20.61
N ALA A 60 15.46 15.65 -19.77
CA ALA A 60 16.91 15.66 -19.93
C ALA A 60 17.56 14.26 -19.85
N SER A 61 16.99 13.35 -19.05
CA SER A 61 17.60 12.05 -18.77
C SER A 61 16.80 10.83 -19.21
N GLY A 62 15.54 11.01 -19.61
CA GLY A 62 14.63 9.90 -19.93
C GLY A 62 14.27 9.04 -18.71
N GLN A 63 14.47 9.55 -17.50
CA GLN A 63 14.21 8.80 -16.26
C GLN A 63 12.86 9.14 -15.67
N LEU A 64 12.18 8.11 -15.19
CA LEU A 64 10.96 8.17 -14.41
C LEU A 64 11.28 7.82 -12.96
N LEU A 65 11.00 8.76 -12.06
CA LEU A 65 11.05 8.61 -10.62
C LEU A 65 9.63 8.43 -10.07
N VAL A 66 9.40 7.33 -9.36
CA VAL A 66 8.16 7.03 -8.67
C VAL A 66 8.47 6.80 -7.19
N VAL A 67 7.78 7.51 -6.31
CA VAL A 67 7.89 7.36 -4.86
C VAL A 67 6.50 7.09 -4.30
N ALA A 68 6.35 5.99 -3.57
CA ALA A 68 5.07 5.57 -3.02
C ALA A 68 5.23 4.89 -1.65
N SER A 69 4.13 4.82 -0.89
CA SER A 69 4.07 4.13 0.40
C SER A 69 2.83 3.25 0.54
N SER A 70 2.91 2.22 1.38
CA SER A 70 1.79 1.37 1.80
C SER A 70 1.42 1.63 3.27
N SER A 71 0.15 1.46 3.63
CA SER A 71 -0.30 1.48 5.03
C SER A 71 0.23 0.32 5.87
N ASP A 72 0.61 -0.81 5.26
CA ASP A 72 1.27 -1.91 5.99
C ASP A 72 2.75 -1.58 6.23
N GLN A 73 3.11 -1.45 7.52
CA GLN A 73 4.47 -1.19 7.98
C GLN A 73 5.06 -2.37 8.77
N THR A 74 4.26 -3.41 9.04
CA THR A 74 4.68 -4.56 9.85
C THR A 74 5.44 -5.58 9.03
N THR A 75 5.04 -5.74 7.77
CA THR A 75 5.73 -6.51 6.74
C THR A 75 5.75 -5.68 5.47
N PRO A 76 6.76 -4.80 5.25
CA PRO A 76 6.72 -3.85 4.15
C PRO A 76 6.41 -4.57 2.83
N PRO A 77 5.20 -4.38 2.27
CA PRO A 77 4.79 -5.18 1.14
C PRO A 77 5.57 -4.73 -0.09
N GLY A 78 5.87 -5.68 -0.97
CA GLY A 78 6.47 -5.37 -2.25
C GLY A 78 5.53 -4.45 -3.03
N LEU A 79 6.02 -3.27 -3.42
CA LEU A 79 5.30 -2.36 -4.31
C LEU A 79 5.81 -2.56 -5.74
N SER A 80 4.91 -2.60 -6.71
CA SER A 80 5.24 -2.69 -8.14
C SER A 80 4.54 -1.60 -8.93
N ALA A 81 5.27 -0.95 -9.83
CA ALA A 81 4.75 0.08 -10.72
C ALA A 81 4.50 -0.45 -12.14
N SER A 82 3.47 0.08 -12.78
CA SER A 82 3.11 -0.15 -14.17
C SER A 82 2.57 1.12 -14.83
N VAL A 83 2.61 1.17 -16.16
CA VAL A 83 1.94 2.20 -16.94
C VAL A 83 0.43 1.99 -16.85
N ALA A 84 -0.32 3.01 -16.42
CA ALA A 84 -1.74 2.83 -16.11
C ALA A 84 -2.60 2.47 -17.34
N THR A 85 -2.25 2.99 -18.52
CA THR A 85 -3.03 2.77 -19.76
C THR A 85 -2.75 1.42 -20.41
N SER A 86 -1.50 0.97 -20.43
CA SER A 86 -1.10 -0.26 -21.12
C SER A 86 -0.91 -1.46 -20.19
N GLY A 87 -0.83 -1.24 -18.87
CA GLY A 87 -0.43 -2.26 -17.90
C GLY A 87 1.03 -2.70 -18.02
N ALA A 88 1.84 -2.02 -18.85
CA ALA A 88 3.24 -2.37 -19.04
C ALA A 88 4.00 -2.19 -17.72
N VAL A 89 4.72 -3.24 -17.31
CA VAL A 89 5.46 -3.26 -16.04
C VAL A 89 6.64 -2.30 -16.11
N LEU A 90 6.74 -1.40 -15.12
CA LEU A 90 7.88 -0.49 -14.94
C LEU A 90 8.92 -1.09 -13.98
N GLY A 91 8.46 -1.83 -12.97
CA GLY A 91 9.32 -2.59 -12.06
C GLY A 91 8.93 -2.47 -10.59
N PRO A 92 9.62 -3.20 -9.70
CA PRO A 92 9.42 -3.10 -8.25
C PRO A 92 10.01 -1.80 -7.70
N LEU A 93 9.35 -1.20 -6.70
CA LEU A 93 9.92 -0.11 -5.91
C LEU A 93 10.77 -0.71 -4.79
N SER A 94 11.87 -0.03 -4.44
CA SER A 94 12.84 -0.48 -3.43
C SER A 94 13.02 0.54 -2.30
N GLY A 95 13.48 0.10 -1.13
CA GLY A 95 13.67 0.96 0.06
C GLY A 95 13.44 0.18 1.36
N THR A 96 13.96 0.69 2.48
CA THR A 96 13.93 -0.01 3.79
C THR A 96 12.73 0.37 4.68
N GLU A 97 12.03 1.46 4.36
CA GLU A 97 10.91 2.00 5.16
C GLU A 97 9.57 1.91 4.42
N ALA A 98 8.53 2.56 4.96
CA ALA A 98 7.22 2.66 4.31
C ALA A 98 7.29 3.32 2.92
N LEU A 99 8.19 4.30 2.75
CA LEU A 99 8.47 4.93 1.46
C LEU A 99 9.39 4.04 0.61
N LYS A 100 8.92 3.71 -0.59
CA LYS A 100 9.66 2.97 -1.61
C LYS A 100 9.85 3.84 -2.85
N THR A 101 10.92 3.60 -3.58
CA THR A 101 11.29 4.34 -4.77
C THR A 101 11.61 3.42 -5.94
N LEU A 102 11.10 3.77 -7.11
CA LEU A 102 11.55 3.25 -8.40
C LEU A 102 12.15 4.42 -9.17
N ASN A 103 13.39 4.23 -9.64
CA ASN A 103 13.99 5.11 -10.62
C ASN A 103 14.39 4.25 -11.82
N THR A 104 13.77 4.50 -12.97
CA THR A 104 13.94 3.66 -14.16
C THR A 104 13.96 4.49 -15.42
N VAL A 105 14.67 4.00 -16.44
CA VAL A 105 14.65 4.60 -17.77
C VAL A 105 13.38 4.14 -18.46
N VAL A 106 12.50 5.08 -18.80
CA VAL A 106 11.38 4.84 -19.70
C VAL A 106 11.72 5.49 -21.03
N GLY A 107 11.23 4.95 -22.15
CA GLY A 107 11.54 5.47 -23.48
C GLY A 107 11.24 6.97 -23.62
N PRO A 108 11.63 7.61 -24.75
CA PRO A 108 11.51 9.07 -24.92
C PRO A 108 10.08 9.60 -24.79
N ILE A 109 9.08 8.73 -24.91
CA ILE A 109 7.67 9.05 -24.69
C ILE A 109 7.32 8.67 -23.25
N PRO A 110 7.12 9.66 -22.36
CA PRO A 110 6.76 9.38 -20.97
C PRO A 110 5.35 8.78 -20.88
N PRO A 111 5.11 7.87 -19.92
CA PRO A 111 3.75 7.46 -19.59
C PRO A 111 3.00 8.65 -19.00
N ALA A 112 1.73 8.84 -19.38
CA ALA A 112 0.90 9.89 -18.81
C ALA A 112 0.59 9.61 -17.32
N ARG A 113 0.32 8.35 -17.00
CA ARG A 113 -0.06 7.90 -15.65
C ARG A 113 0.70 6.66 -15.23
N VAL A 114 0.99 6.57 -13.94
CA VAL A 114 1.62 5.41 -13.31
C VAL A 114 0.67 4.85 -12.26
N THR A 115 0.53 3.53 -12.26
CA THR A 115 -0.17 2.80 -11.21
C THR A 115 0.85 2.07 -10.35
N VAL A 116 0.72 2.17 -9.03
CA VAL A 116 1.48 1.36 -8.07
C VAL A 116 0.51 0.41 -7.37
N ILE A 117 0.90 -0.85 -7.29
CA ILE A 117 0.12 -1.93 -6.66
C ILE A 117 0.95 -2.53 -5.53
N SER A 118 0.32 -2.81 -4.39
CA SER A 118 0.93 -3.56 -3.30
C SER A 118 0.70 -5.07 -3.44
N ALA A 119 1.67 -5.88 -2.99
CA ALA A 119 1.61 -7.33 -2.95
C ALA A 119 0.43 -7.88 -2.11
N ASN A 120 -0.03 -7.13 -1.10
CA ASN A 120 -1.19 -7.48 -0.27
C ASN A 120 -2.51 -6.88 -0.81
N GLY A 121 -2.51 -6.39 -2.05
CA GLY A 121 -3.63 -5.69 -2.66
C GLY A 121 -3.62 -4.19 -2.35
N GLY A 122 -4.51 -3.46 -3.01
CA GLY A 122 -4.52 -1.99 -2.95
C GLY A 122 -3.64 -1.37 -4.02
N SER A 123 -4.09 -0.24 -4.54
CA SER A 123 -3.40 0.46 -5.62
C SER A 123 -3.68 1.95 -5.57
N ASP A 124 -2.78 2.69 -6.19
CA ASP A 124 -2.94 4.11 -6.45
C ASP A 124 -2.50 4.43 -7.87
N THR A 125 -3.06 5.48 -8.49
CA THR A 125 -2.73 5.89 -9.86
C THR A 125 -2.64 7.40 -9.95
N GLU A 126 -1.46 7.88 -10.33
CA GLU A 126 -1.17 9.31 -10.42
C GLU A 126 -0.68 9.72 -11.81
N GLU A 127 -0.89 11.00 -12.13
CA GLU A 127 -0.34 11.65 -13.31
C GLU A 127 1.17 11.86 -13.15
N VAL A 128 1.90 11.70 -14.25
CA VAL A 128 3.35 11.91 -14.28
C VAL A 128 3.64 13.38 -14.56
N LEU A 129 4.31 14.04 -13.62
CA LEU A 129 4.81 15.40 -13.82
C LEU A 129 6.05 15.37 -14.73
N ILE A 130 6.00 16.12 -15.82
CA ILE A 130 7.14 16.26 -16.74
C ILE A 130 8.05 17.39 -16.26
N LEU A 131 9.32 17.09 -16.10
CA LEU A 131 10.38 18.00 -15.72
C LEU A 131 11.30 18.30 -16.92
N PRO A 132 11.81 19.55 -17.03
CA PRO A 132 12.77 19.93 -18.07
C PRO A 132 14.07 19.13 -18.02
#